data_AF-T1H6A0-F1
#
_entry.id   AF-T1H6A0-F1
#
_cell.length_a   1.000
_cell.length_b   1.000
_cell.length_c   1.000
_cell.angle_alpha   90.00
_cell.angle_beta   90.00
_cell.angle_gamma   90.00
#
_symmetry.space_group_name_H-M   'P 1'
#
loop_
_entity.id
_entity.type
_entity.pdbx_description
1 polymer ?
#
loop_
_entity_poly.entity_id
_entity_poly.type
_entity_poly.pdbx_seq_one_letter_code
_entity_poly.pdbx_strand_id
1 'polypeptide(L)' 'MDARIGLDYIVENREYISKLGAALDTNNFTVKKQVFELLSALCAYNLEGYQRAIETLEYYK' A
#
# COMPACT_ATOMS: atom_id res chain seq x y z
N MET A 1 -11.50 5.12 13.25
CA MET A 1 -10.63 3.96 12.92
C MET A 1 -9.22 4.34 13.31
N ASP A 2 -8.57 3.57 14.18
CA ASP A 2 -7.17 3.82 14.51
C ASP A 2 -6.31 3.46 13.28
N ALA A 3 -5.52 4.40 12.78
CA ALA A 3 -4.71 4.20 11.58
C ALA A 3 -3.77 2.99 11.73
N ARG A 4 -3.32 2.69 12.95
CA ARG A 4 -2.47 1.53 13.26
C ARG A 4 -3.17 0.21 12.94
N ILE A 5 -4.43 0.06 13.35
CA ILE A 5 -5.25 -1.13 13.06
C ILE A 5 -5.38 -1.34 11.54
N GLY A 6 -5.55 -0.25 10.78
CA GLY A 6 -5.62 -0.33 9.31
C GLY A 6 -4.29 -0.75 8.68
N LEU A 7 -3.17 -0.21 9.17
CA LEU A 7 -1.84 -0.56 8.66
C LEU A 7 -1.45 -1.99 9.05
N ASP A 8 -1.71 -2.42 10.28
CA ASP A 8 -1.52 -3.81 10.72
C ASP A 8 -2.30 -4.77 9.83
N TYR A 9 -3.57 -4.47 9.55
CA TYR A 9 -4.38 -5.29 8.66
C TYR A 9 -3.79 -5.40 7.24
N ILE A 10 -3.28 -4.31 6.68
CA ILE A 10 -2.64 -4.35 5.34
C ILE A 10 -1.32 -5.14 5.38
N VAL A 11 -0.54 -4.99 6.44
CA VAL A 11 0.71 -5.74 6.64
C VAL A 11 0.44 -7.23 6.83
N GLU A 12 -0.62 -7.62 7.54
CA GLU A 12 -0.96 -9.03 7.74
C GLU A 12 -1.50 -9.69 6.45
N ASN A 13 -2.18 -8.92 5.58
CA ASN A 13 -2.89 -9.44 4.41
C ASN A 13 -2.14 -9.17 3.10
N ARG A 14 -1.32 -10.15 2.66
CA ARG A 14 -0.51 -10.06 1.41
C ARG A 14 -1.32 -9.77 0.15
N GLU A 15 -2.61 -10.09 0.11
CA GLU A 15 -3.49 -9.75 -1.02
C GLU A 15 -3.57 -8.24 -1.32
N TYR A 16 -3.25 -7.38 -0.35
CA TYR A 16 -3.19 -5.94 -0.59
C TYR A 16 -2.06 -5.54 -1.54
N ILE A 17 -1.04 -6.38 -1.74
CA ILE A 17 0.02 -6.11 -2.71
C ILE A 17 -0.59 -5.95 -4.11
N SER A 18 -1.36 -6.94 -4.55
CA SER A 18 -1.97 -6.92 -5.88
C SER A 18 -3.14 -5.94 -5.98
N LYS A 19 -3.94 -5.78 -4.91
CA LYS A 19 -5.04 -4.81 -4.89
C LYS A 19 -4.54 -3.36 -5.03
N LEU A 20 -3.51 -2.99 -4.27
CA LEU A 20 -2.92 -1.66 -4.33
C LEU A 20 -2.16 -1.44 -5.65
N GLY A 21 -1.47 -2.47 -6.14
CA GLY A 21 -0.81 -2.41 -7.45
C GLY A 21 -1.80 -2.22 -8.61
N ALA A 22 -2.91 -2.96 -8.61
CA ALA A 22 -3.99 -2.73 -9.58
C ALA A 22 -4.65 -1.35 -9.43
N ALA A 23 -4.77 -0.84 -8.21
CA ALA A 23 -5.28 0.50 -7.97
C ALA A 23 -4.34 1.60 -8.49
N LEU A 24 -3.02 1.35 -8.57
CA LEU A 24 -2.07 2.26 -9.21
C LEU A 24 -2.24 2.32 -10.74
N ASP A 25 -2.83 1.32 -11.39
CA ASP A 25 -3.05 1.30 -12.84
C ASP A 25 -4.28 2.13 -13.29
N THR A 26 -4.97 2.79 -12.36
CA THR A 26 -6.11 3.65 -12.69
C THR A 26 -5.71 4.95 -13.40
N ASN A 27 -6.60 5.48 -14.25
CA ASN A 27 -6.48 6.83 -14.80
C ASN A 27 -6.90 7.93 -13.82
N ASN A 28 -7.43 7.57 -12.65
CA ASN A 28 -7.85 8.54 -11.63
C ASN A 28 -6.66 9.03 -10.79
N PHE A 29 -6.25 10.28 -11.01
CA PHE A 29 -5.12 10.89 -10.29
C PHE A 29 -5.30 10.91 -8.77
N THR A 30 -6.53 11.14 -8.28
CA THR A 30 -6.83 11.16 -6.85
C THR A 30 -6.58 9.79 -6.21
N VAL A 31 -6.98 8.71 -6.89
CA VAL A 31 -6.75 7.34 -6.41
C VAL A 31 -5.26 7.03 -6.38
N LYS A 32 -4.50 7.37 -7.44
CA LYS A 32 -3.04 7.20 -7.44
C LYS A 32 -2.38 7.90 -6.26
N LYS A 33 -2.75 9.17 -6.01
CA LYS A 33 -2.23 9.94 -4.88
C LYS A 33 -2.51 9.25 -3.55
N GLN A 34 -3.75 8.82 -3.32
CA GLN A 34 -4.14 8.13 -2.09
C GLN A 34 -3.38 6.82 -1.88
N VAL A 35 -3.15 6.05 -2.96
CA VAL A 35 -2.36 4.82 -2.87
C VAL A 35 -0.91 5.13 -2.52
N PHE A 36 -0.30 6.17 -3.11
CA PHE A 36 1.06 6.59 -2.74
C PHE A 36 1.16 7.10 -1.30
N GLU A 37 0.17 7.83 -0.80
CA GLU A 37 0.11 8.26 0.61
C GLU A 37 0.05 7.04 1.55
N LEU A 38 -0.74 6.02 1.20
CA LEU A 38 -0.84 4.78 1.95
C LEU A 38 0.47 3.97 1.92
N LEU A 39 1.10 3.83 0.75
CA LEU A 39 2.40 3.16 0.62
C LEU A 39 3.48 3.88 1.43
N SER A 40 3.46 5.22 1.46
CA SER A 40 4.37 6.02 2.29
C SER A 40 4.13 5.79 3.78
N ALA A 41 2.86 5.67 4.20
CA ALA A 41 2.52 5.35 5.59
C ALA A 41 3.00 3.94 5.98
N LEU A 42 2.85 2.94 5.10
CA LEU A 42 3.38 1.58 5.31
C LEU A 42 4.90 1.57 5.46
N CYS A 43 5.61 2.33 4.61
CA CYS A 43 7.08 2.48 4.71
C CYS A 43 7.53 3.08 6.04
N ALA A 44 6.80 4.06 6.56
CA ALA A 44 7.13 4.72 7.83
C ALA A 44 6.69 3.93 9.07
N TYR A 45 5.82 2.93 8.90
CA TYR A 45 5.22 2.21 10.00
C TYR A 45 6.16 1.18 10.64
N ASN A 46 6.65 0.23 9.84
CA ASN A 46 7.61 -0.80 10.29
C ASN A 46 8.30 -1.47 9.07
N LEU A 47 9.23 -2.39 9.35
CA LEU A 47 10.01 -3.08 8.31
C LEU A 47 9.12 -3.93 7.37
N GLU A 48 8.11 -4.60 7.90
CA GLU A 48 7.20 -5.43 7.10
C GLU A 48 6.34 -4.56 6.17
N GLY A 49 5.82 -3.43 6.66
CA GLY A 49 5.10 -2.45 5.86
C GLY A 49 5.96 -1.86 4.75
N TYR A 50 7.22 -1.54 5.04
CA TYR A 50 8.20 -1.16 4.01
C TYR A 50 8.35 -2.26 2.94
N GLN A 51 8.52 -3.53 3.34
CA GLN A 51 8.62 -4.64 2.39
C GLN A 51 7.36 -4.77 1.52
N ARG A 52 6.16 -4.64 2.12
CA ARG A 52 4.89 -4.66 1.36
C ARG A 52 4.80 -3.54 0.36
N ALA A 53 5.22 -2.33 0.73
CA ALA A 53 5.21 -1.21 -0.19
C ALA A 53 6.12 -1.43 -1.40
N ILE A 54 7.32 -2.01 -1.19
CA ILE A 54 8.22 -2.39 -2.29
C ILE A 54 7.62 -3.50 -3.15
N GLU A 55 7.08 -4.56 -2.55
CA GLU A 55 6.40 -5.65 -3.29
C GLU A 55 5.23 -5.11 -4.15
N THR A 56 4.46 -4.14 -3.65
CA THR A 56 3.39 -3.49 -4.43
C THR A 56 3.93 -2.74 -5.65
N LEU A 57 5.02 -1.99 -5.48
CA LEU A 57 5.62 -1.23 -6.59
C LEU A 57 6.23 -2.15 -7.64
N GLU A 58 6.84 -3.27 -7.24
CA GLU A 58 7.33 -4.29 -8.17
C GLU A 58 6.19 -5.02 -8.89
N TYR A 59 5.05 -5.24 -8.24
CA TYR A 59 3.86 -5.80 -8.89
C TYR A 59 3.24 -4.84 -9.91
N TYR A 60 3.29 -3.53 -9.66
CA TYR A 60 2.72 -2.51 -10.55
C TYR A 60 3.54 -2.29 -11.83
N LYS A 61 4.84 -2.55 -11.78
CA LYS A 61 5.77 -2.37 -12.89
C LYS A 61 5.41 -3.21 -14.12
#